data_AF-A0A8T4QR11-F1
#
_entry.id   AF-A0A8T4QR11-F1
#
_cell.length_a   1.000
_cell.length_b   1.000
_cell.length_c   1.000
_cell.angle_alpha   90.00
_cell.angle_beta   90.00
_cell.angle_gamma   90.00
#
_symmetry.space_group_name_H-M   'P 1'
#
loop_
_entity.id
_entity.type
_entity.pdbx_description
1 polymer ?
#
loop_
_entity_poly.entity_id
_entity_poly.type
_entity_poly.pdbx_seq_one_letter_code
_entity_poly.pdbx_strand_id
1 'polypeptide(L)'
;MGKLTERENGLVWRFCDWAFYNAKTFLPMKLRETTSYDMALAFGFGILGGYYLAWGGKAVLEAVNIPVEPTAKYSLAATWGGLVVPKVLAPQHFDMFREDHPVYSWGVFGSAVGGTLKALEVLVL
;
A
#
# COMPACT_ATOMS: atom_id res chain seq x y z
N MET A 1 -23.89 -2.42 -15.96
CA MET A 1 -22.77 -2.59 -15.01
C MET A 1 -23.34 -3.10 -13.70
N GLY A 2 -22.87 -4.26 -13.23
CA GLY A 2 -23.39 -4.89 -12.01
C GLY A 2 -22.70 -4.30 -10.79
N LYS A 3 -23.48 -3.91 -9.78
CA LYS A 3 -22.93 -3.61 -8.45
C LYS A 3 -22.18 -4.86 -7.96
N LEU A 4 -21.02 -4.67 -7.32
CA LEU A 4 -20.31 -5.74 -6.63
C LEU A 4 -21.28 -6.47 -5.70
N THR A 5 -21.27 -7.79 -5.76
CA THR A 5 -22.05 -8.61 -4.85
C THR A 5 -21.52 -8.44 -3.42
N GLU A 6 -22.36 -8.68 -2.40
CA GLU A 6 -21.93 -8.65 -0.99
C GLU A 6 -20.69 -9.53 -0.73
N ARG A 7 -20.58 -10.65 -1.45
CA ARG A 7 -19.44 -11.57 -1.36
C ARG A 7 -18.15 -10.94 -1.89
N GLU A 8 -18.21 -10.21 -3.00
CA GLU A 8 -17.06 -9.53 -3.58
C GLU A 8 -16.61 -8.36 -2.71
N ASN A 9 -17.56 -7.59 -2.17
CA ASN A 9 -17.27 -6.56 -1.17
C ASN A 9 -16.59 -7.16 0.07
N GLY A 10 -17.09 -8.29 0.59
CA GLY A 10 -16.48 -8.98 1.73
C GLY A 10 -15.06 -9.48 1.46
N LEU A 11 -14.75 -9.89 0.23
CA LEU A 11 -13.41 -10.30 -0.19
C LEU A 11 -12.45 -9.11 -0.29
N VAL A 12 -12.90 -7.97 -0.83
CA VAL A 12 -12.12 -6.73 -0.88
C VAL A 12 -11.75 -6.28 0.53
N TRP A 13 -12.73 -6.24 1.44
CA TRP A 13 -12.47 -5.89 2.85
C TRP A 13 -11.48 -6.83 3.52
N ARG A 14 -11.60 -8.15 3.31
CA ARG A 14 -10.61 -9.12 3.83
C ARG A 14 -9.21 -8.92 3.24
N PHE A 15 -9.11 -8.58 1.97
CA PHE A 15 -7.83 -8.26 1.34
C PHE A 15 -7.23 -6.99 1.93
N CYS A 16 -8.04 -5.96 2.16
CA CYS A 16 -7.63 -4.73 2.83
C CYS A 16 -7.18 -4.99 4.27
N ASP A 17 -7.89 -5.82 5.03
CA ASP A 17 -7.51 -6.20 6.41
C ASP A 17 -6.21 -7.00 6.43
N TRP A 18 -6.06 -7.96 5.52
CA TRP A 18 -4.84 -8.77 5.41
C TRP A 18 -3.65 -7.93 4.98
N ALA A 19 -3.86 -7.03 4.02
CA ALA A 19 -2.90 -6.03 3.61
C ALA A 19 -2.49 -5.13 4.78
N PHE A 20 -3.46 -4.54 5.48
CA PHE A 20 -3.22 -3.67 6.63
C PHE A 20 -2.46 -4.40 7.73
N TYR A 21 -2.81 -5.66 8.04
CA TYR A 21 -2.12 -6.48 9.03
C TYR A 21 -0.66 -6.73 8.65
N ASN A 22 -0.39 -7.12 7.41
CA ASN A 22 0.96 -7.37 6.92
C ASN A 22 1.78 -6.09 6.80
N ALA A 23 1.16 -4.99 6.42
CA ALA A 23 1.80 -3.69 6.33
C ALA A 23 2.08 -3.09 7.69
N LYS A 24 1.26 -3.37 8.69
CA LYS A 24 1.57 -3.06 10.09
C LYS A 24 2.88 -3.71 10.53
N THR A 25 3.31 -4.77 9.87
CA THR A 25 4.62 -5.38 10.14
C THR A 25 5.80 -4.62 9.52
N PHE A 26 5.56 -3.71 8.56
CA PHE A 26 6.54 -2.71 8.11
C PHE A 26 6.75 -1.58 9.11
N LEU A 27 5.86 -1.44 10.09
CA LEU A 27 6.01 -0.42 11.10
C LEU A 27 7.11 -0.84 12.09
N PRO A 28 8.14 -0.01 12.31
CA PRO A 28 9.16 -0.31 13.31
C PRO A 28 8.50 -0.56 14.67
N MET A 29 8.82 -1.68 15.33
CA MET A 29 8.16 -2.08 16.60
C MET A 29 8.41 -1.10 17.77
N LYS A 30 9.37 -0.17 17.63
CA LYS A 30 9.62 0.94 18.58
C LYS A 30 8.55 2.04 18.57
N LEU A 31 7.40 1.78 17.94
CA LEU A 31 6.22 2.64 17.91
C LEU A 31 5.64 3.02 19.28
N ARG A 32 5.95 2.27 20.34
CA ARG A 32 5.36 2.53 21.67
C ARG A 32 5.95 3.75 22.38
N GLU A 33 7.11 4.26 21.99
CA GLU A 33 7.76 5.34 22.76
C GLU A 33 8.05 6.63 21.98
N THR A 34 8.20 6.61 20.65
CA THR A 34 8.36 7.87 19.88
C THR A 34 8.04 7.66 18.39
N THR A 35 6.79 7.91 17.97
CA THR A 35 6.59 8.31 16.58
C THR A 35 7.08 9.74 16.47
N SER A 36 8.27 9.95 15.90
CA SER A 36 8.78 11.31 15.72
C SER A 36 7.95 12.06 14.68
N TYR A 37 7.92 13.39 14.78
CA TYR A 37 7.25 14.26 13.80
C TYR A 37 7.67 13.94 12.35
N ASP A 38 8.96 13.66 12.14
CA ASP A 38 9.51 13.32 10.83
C ASP A 38 8.96 11.99 10.28
N MET A 39 8.69 11.00 11.14
CA MET A 39 8.07 9.73 10.71
C MET A 39 6.61 9.94 10.32
N ALA A 40 5.87 10.76 11.08
CA ALA A 40 4.49 11.10 10.75
C ALA A 40 4.40 11.91 9.45
N LEU A 41 5.32 12.85 9.24
CA LEU A 41 5.44 13.58 7.98
C LEU A 41 5.80 12.66 6.82
N ALA A 42 6.81 11.80 6.98
CA ALA A 42 7.22 10.87 5.94
C ALA A 42 6.07 9.93 5.57
N PHE A 43 5.31 9.43 6.54
CA PHE A 43 4.11 8.65 6.29
C PHE A 43 3.05 9.45 5.51
N GLY A 44 2.74 10.67 5.94
CA GLY A 44 1.76 11.53 5.28
C GLY A 44 2.15 11.90 3.84
N PHE A 45 3.39 12.33 3.62
CA PHE A 45 3.91 12.59 2.28
C PHE A 45 4.01 11.31 1.44
N GLY A 46 4.32 10.18 2.08
CA GLY A 46 4.27 8.86 1.48
C GLY A 46 2.88 8.59 0.90
N ILE A 47 1.82 8.76 1.70
CA ILE A 47 0.41 8.59 1.26
C ILE A 47 0.12 9.45 0.04
N LEU A 48 0.42 10.75 0.11
CA LEU A 48 0.17 11.67 -0.99
C LEU A 48 0.93 11.23 -2.24
N GLY A 49 2.22 10.94 -2.12
CA GLY A 49 3.07 10.51 -3.22
C GLY A 49 2.57 9.22 -3.88
N GLY A 50 2.27 8.19 -3.09
CA GLY A 50 1.76 6.92 -3.60
C GLY A 50 0.40 7.06 -4.29
N TYR A 51 -0.49 7.88 -3.73
CA TYR A 51 -1.79 8.15 -4.33
C TYR A 51 -1.67 8.87 -5.68
N TYR A 52 -0.85 9.93 -5.78
CA TYR A 52 -0.64 10.67 -7.02
C TYR A 52 0.12 9.87 -8.08
N LEU A 53 1.07 9.01 -7.68
CA LEU A 53 1.72 8.08 -8.60
C LEU A 53 0.72 7.09 -9.19
N ALA A 54 -0.15 6.51 -8.36
CA ALA A 54 -1.20 5.61 -8.82
C ALA A 54 -2.23 6.33 -9.72
N TRP A 55 -2.53 7.60 -9.42
CA TRP A 55 -3.37 8.44 -10.28
C TRP A 55 -2.74 8.69 -11.65
N GLY A 56 -1.44 9.04 -11.70
CA GLY A 56 -0.70 9.18 -12.95
C GLY A 56 -0.67 7.88 -13.75
N GLY A 57 -0.45 6.74 -13.09
CA GLY A 57 -0.53 5.42 -13.70
C GLY A 57 -1.90 5.14 -14.32
N LYS A 58 -2.99 5.44 -13.61
CA LYS A 58 -4.36 5.37 -14.14
C LYS A 58 -4.51 6.21 -15.41
N ALA A 59 -4.10 7.49 -15.39
CA ALA A 59 -4.23 8.39 -16.53
C ALA A 59 -3.47 7.86 -17.77
N VAL A 60 -2.29 7.27 -17.57
CA VAL A 60 -1.54 6.62 -18.66
C VAL A 60 -2.30 5.41 -19.21
N LEU A 61 -2.80 4.52 -18.35
CA LEU A 61 -3.57 3.35 -18.78
C LEU A 61 -4.82 3.73 -19.58
N GLU A 62 -5.53 4.77 -19.14
CA GLU A 62 -6.67 5.34 -19.86
C GLU A 62 -6.25 5.88 -21.23
N ALA A 63 -5.14 6.62 -21.30
CA ALA A 63 -4.62 7.16 -22.55
C ALA A 63 -4.21 6.07 -23.57
N VAL A 64 -3.78 4.89 -23.10
CA VAL A 64 -3.41 3.75 -23.95
C VAL A 64 -4.51 2.70 -24.12
N ASN A 65 -5.74 2.98 -23.67
CA ASN A 65 -6.90 2.07 -23.75
C ASN A 65 -6.70 0.71 -23.06
N ILE A 66 -5.89 0.65 -22.00
CA ILE A 66 -5.77 -0.55 -21.18
C ILE A 66 -6.86 -0.54 -20.10
N PRO A 67 -7.59 -1.66 -19.90
CA PRO A 67 -8.57 -1.77 -18.82
C PRO A 67 -7.97 -1.44 -17.45
N VAL A 68 -8.48 -0.37 -16.82
CA VAL A 68 -7.95 0.13 -15.53
C VAL A 68 -8.33 -0.82 -14.39
N GLU A 69 -9.54 -1.36 -14.38
CA GLU A 69 -10.06 -2.18 -13.27
C GLU A 69 -9.28 -3.49 -13.03
N PRO A 70 -8.97 -4.32 -14.05
CA PRO A 70 -8.09 -5.48 -13.87
C PRO A 70 -6.70 -5.06 -13.40
N THR A 71 -6.17 -3.96 -13.97
CA THR A 71 -4.84 -3.46 -13.62
C THR A 71 -4.76 -3.00 -12.17
N ALA A 72 -5.79 -2.29 -11.68
CA ALA A 72 -5.90 -1.88 -10.28
C ALA A 72 -5.93 -3.09 -9.33
N LYS A 73 -6.67 -4.16 -9.68
CA LYS A 73 -6.73 -5.40 -8.89
C LYS A 73 -5.37 -6.08 -8.76
N TYR A 74 -4.63 -6.24 -9.86
CA TYR A 74 -3.29 -6.85 -9.82
C TYR A 74 -2.24 -5.93 -9.20
N SER A 75 -2.38 -4.61 -9.38
CA SER A 75 -1.49 -3.62 -8.78
C SER A 75 -1.63 -3.56 -7.26
N LEU A 76 -2.84 -3.75 -6.73
CA LEU A 76 -3.10 -3.90 -5.31
C LEU A 76 -2.32 -5.10 -4.75
N ALA A 77 -2.44 -6.27 -5.39
CA ALA A 77 -1.73 -7.48 -4.97
C ALA A 77 -0.20 -7.32 -5.06
N ALA A 78 0.31 -6.69 -6.12
CA ALA A 78 1.74 -6.44 -6.29
C ALA A 78 2.29 -5.44 -5.25
N THR A 79 1.57 -4.36 -4.97
CA THR A 79 1.96 -3.33 -3.99
C THR A 79 2.12 -3.94 -2.60
N TRP A 80 1.18 -4.81 -2.20
CA TRP A 80 1.26 -5.51 -0.91
C TRP A 80 2.27 -6.66 -0.92
N GLY A 81 2.38 -7.40 -2.02
CA GLY A 81 3.39 -8.44 -2.20
C GLY A 81 4.82 -7.90 -2.09
N GLY A 82 5.09 -6.72 -2.67
CA GLY A 82 6.40 -6.06 -2.59
C GLY A 82 6.82 -5.70 -1.16
N LEU A 83 5.85 -5.48 -0.27
CA LEU A 83 6.09 -5.34 1.15
C LEU A 83 6.33 -6.72 1.80
N VAL A 84 5.45 -7.70 1.60
CA VAL A 84 5.54 -8.98 2.32
C VAL A 84 6.75 -9.83 1.91
N VAL A 85 7.13 -9.83 0.63
CA VAL A 85 8.15 -10.75 0.08
C VAL A 85 9.52 -10.58 0.74
N PRO A 86 10.11 -9.36 0.87
CA PRO A 86 11.39 -9.18 1.56
C PRO A 86 11.40 -9.72 2.99
N LYS A 87 10.29 -9.54 3.72
CA LYS A 87 10.14 -10.04 5.09
C LYS A 87 10.13 -11.57 5.16
N VAL A 88 9.50 -12.23 4.19
CA VAL A 88 9.45 -13.70 4.16
C VAL A 88 10.78 -14.30 3.74
N LEU A 89 11.42 -13.72 2.71
CA LEU A 89 12.66 -14.27 2.14
C LEU A 89 13.90 -13.94 2.97
N ALA A 90 13.94 -12.79 3.62
CA ALA A 90 15.11 -12.31 4.35
C ALA A 90 14.71 -11.52 5.62
N PRO A 91 14.01 -12.15 6.58
CA PRO A 91 13.40 -11.46 7.73
C PRO A 91 14.39 -10.64 8.55
N GLN A 92 15.57 -11.20 8.86
CA GLN A 92 16.57 -10.51 9.67
C GLN A 92 17.13 -9.26 8.97
N HIS A 93 17.49 -9.37 7.70
CA HIS A 93 18.01 -8.23 6.92
C HIS A 93 16.94 -7.16 6.72
N PHE A 94 15.70 -7.60 6.51
CA PHE A 94 14.55 -6.73 6.42
C PHE A 94 14.30 -5.96 7.73
N ASP A 95 14.30 -6.66 8.87
CA ASP A 95 14.07 -6.05 10.18
C ASP A 95 15.20 -5.07 10.56
N MET A 96 16.47 -5.43 10.30
CA MET A 96 17.62 -4.53 10.51
C MET A 96 17.51 -3.26 9.65
N PHE A 97 17.27 -3.41 8.35
CA PHE A 97 17.12 -2.25 7.44
C PHE A 97 16.00 -1.31 7.91
N ARG A 98 14.86 -1.87 8.30
CA ARG A 98 13.72 -1.10 8.79
C ARG A 98 14.06 -0.35 10.09
N GLU A 99 14.79 -0.98 11.01
CA GLU A 99 15.20 -0.38 12.27
C GLU A 99 16.25 0.72 12.09
N ASP A 100 17.18 0.53 11.14
CA ASP A 100 18.22 1.51 10.80
C ASP A 100 17.66 2.69 9.98
N HIS A 101 16.54 2.49 9.28
CA HIS A 101 15.93 3.49 8.40
C HIS A 101 14.43 3.73 8.67
N PRO A 102 14.06 4.21 9.87
CA PRO A 102 12.65 4.27 10.28
C PRO A 102 11.84 5.29 9.48
N VAL A 103 12.35 6.50 9.24
CA VAL A 103 11.64 7.56 8.47
C VAL A 103 11.36 7.11 7.04
N TYR A 104 12.35 6.51 6.39
CA TYR A 104 12.20 5.94 5.04
C TYR A 104 11.15 4.82 5.02
N SER A 105 11.22 3.90 6.00
CA SER A 105 10.27 2.79 6.11
C SER A 105 8.82 3.28 6.29
N TRP A 106 8.62 4.34 7.08
CA TRP A 106 7.33 5.02 7.22
C TRP A 106 6.87 5.67 5.92
N GLY A 107 7.77 6.30 5.15
CA GLY A 107 7.47 6.85 3.83
C GLY A 107 7.02 5.79 2.83
N VAL A 108 7.75 4.68 2.74
CA VAL A 108 7.40 3.54 1.87
C VAL A 108 6.06 2.93 2.27
N PHE A 109 5.81 2.75 3.57
CA PHE A 109 4.52 2.29 4.07
C PHE A 109 3.40 3.27 3.71
N GLY A 110 3.62 4.57 3.89
CA GLY A 110 2.70 5.62 3.47
C GLY A 110 2.36 5.53 1.97
N SER A 111 3.36 5.37 1.10
CA SER A 111 3.15 5.23 -0.34
C SER A 111 2.37 3.99 -0.73
N ALA A 112 2.59 2.86 -0.06
CA ALA A 112 1.77 1.67 -0.28
C ALA A 112 0.30 1.90 0.11
N VAL A 113 0.04 2.57 1.24
CA VAL A 113 -1.32 2.96 1.66
C VAL A 113 -1.96 3.91 0.64
N GLY A 114 -1.24 4.95 0.20
CA GLY A 114 -1.73 5.90 -0.79
C GLY A 114 -2.08 5.26 -2.14
N GLY A 115 -1.21 4.40 -2.67
CA GLY A 115 -1.48 3.66 -3.90
C GLY A 115 -2.66 2.70 -3.76
N THR A 116 -2.82 2.07 -2.58
CA THR A 116 -3.96 1.21 -2.27
C THR A 116 -5.27 1.99 -2.26
N LEU A 117 -5.30 3.17 -1.62
CA LEU A 117 -6.49 4.03 -1.61
C LEU A 117 -6.93 4.37 -3.04
N LYS A 118 -5.97 4.69 -3.93
CA LYS A 118 -6.30 4.99 -5.32
C LYS A 118 -6.80 3.77 -6.09
N ALA A 119 -6.20 2.61 -5.87
CA ALA A 119 -6.66 1.35 -6.47
C ALA A 119 -8.09 1.00 -6.01
N LEU A 120 -8.40 1.20 -4.72
CA LEU A 120 -9.76 0.98 -4.19
C LEU A 120 -10.77 1.96 -4.77
N GLU A 121 -10.40 3.23 -4.96
CA GLU A 121 -11.25 4.20 -5.64
C GLU A 121 -11.66 3.68 -7.03
N VAL A 122 -10.73 3.13 -7.80
CA VAL A 122 -11.02 2.54 -9.13
C VAL A 122 -11.90 1.28 -9.05
N LEU A 123 -11.73 0.47 -8.01
CA LEU A 123 -12.42 -0.83 -7.89
C LEU A 123 -13.82 -0.72 -7.27
N VAL A 124 -14.11 0.36 -6.54
CA VAL A 124 -15.34 0.51 -5.73
C VAL A 124 -16.24 1.66 -6.22
N LEU A 125 -15.66 2.72 -6.78
CA LEU A 125 -16.40 3.92 -7.25
C LEU A 125 -16.51 3.93 -8.78
#